data_AF-A0A351F6L4-F1
#
_entry.id   AF-A0A351F6L4-F1
#
_cell.length_a   1.000
_cell.length_b   1.000
_cell.length_c   1.000
_cell.angle_alpha   90.00
_cell.angle_beta   90.00
_cell.angle_gamma   90.00
#
_symmetry.space_group_name_H-M   'P 1'
#
loop_
_entity.id
_entity.type
_entity.pdbx_description
1 polymer ?
#
loop_
_entity_poly.entity_id
_entity_poly.type
_entity_poly.pdbx_seq_one_letter_code
_entity_poly.pdbx_strand_id
1 'polypeptide(L)'
;MKKRVVILLIIYVNLLGALMAFSLFSVATGKADIVISGIATDSDGRVYVGCDKGIEIYDQSELVRKMPIPTSRGYKFTIVNDRIILSDGDYIYTINSDGEILDTQTDSYENHVHSGYTFKAENGDIYRVKSFLFRTKIVKNDNTVAYRISNRDLAVKLALEIAALSVVIGVPCFVSKFKKSKTV
;
A
#
# COMPACT_ATOMS: atom_id res chain seq x y z
N MET A 1 24.01 33.93 -15.75
CA MET A 1 23.85 32.71 -14.90
C MET A 1 22.43 32.51 -14.37
N LYS A 2 21.72 33.57 -13.91
CA LYS A 2 20.36 33.48 -13.34
C LYS A 2 19.30 32.85 -14.27
N LYS A 3 19.27 33.20 -15.57
CA LYS A 3 18.29 32.65 -16.54
C LYS A 3 18.35 31.13 -16.68
N ARG A 4 19.56 30.53 -16.73
CA ARG A 4 19.74 29.06 -16.82
C ARG A 4 19.26 28.34 -15.56
N VAL A 5 19.53 28.90 -14.37
CA VAL A 5 19.08 28.32 -13.10
C VAL A 5 17.56 28.38 -12.97
N VAL A 6 16.93 29.48 -13.41
CA VAL A 6 15.48 29.61 -13.43
C VAL A 6 14.84 28.62 -14.40
N ILE A 7 15.39 28.44 -15.61
CA ILE A 7 14.90 27.43 -16.57
C ILE A 7 14.99 26.02 -15.97
N LEU A 8 16.12 25.67 -15.34
CA LEU A 8 16.29 24.36 -14.69
C LEU A 8 15.31 24.16 -13.54
N LEU A 9 15.01 25.21 -12.76
CA LEU A 9 14.01 25.15 -11.69
C LEU A 9 12.60 24.92 -12.25
N ILE A 10 12.24 25.60 -13.34
CA ILE A 10 10.93 25.42 -14.00
C ILE A 10 10.80 23.98 -14.50
N ILE A 11 11.82 23.47 -15.20
CA ILE A 11 11.83 22.06 -15.67
C ILE A 11 11.69 21.10 -14.50
N TYR A 12 12.46 21.32 -13.43
CA TYR A 12 12.42 20.50 -12.22
C TYR A 12 11.02 20.46 -11.59
N VAL A 13 10.38 21.62 -11.39
CA VAL A 13 9.04 21.70 -10.79
C VAL A 13 7.99 21.04 -11.67
N ASN A 14 8.06 21.22 -13.00
CA ASN A 14 7.13 20.57 -13.93
C ASN A 14 7.29 19.05 -13.94
N LEU A 15 8.54 18.56 -13.99
CA LEU A 15 8.83 17.13 -13.96
C LEU A 15 8.34 16.50 -12.65
N LEU A 16 8.61 17.17 -11.53
CA LEU A 16 8.14 16.77 -10.20
C LEU A 16 6.60 16.71 -10.13
N GLY A 17 5.94 17.76 -10.61
CA GLY A 17 4.48 17.82 -10.66
C GLY A 17 3.88 16.70 -11.50
N ALA A 18 4.47 16.40 -12.66
CA ALA A 18 4.04 15.30 -13.52
C ALA A 18 4.21 13.93 -12.86
N LEU A 19 5.35 13.69 -12.19
CA LEU A 19 5.64 12.45 -11.45
C LEU A 19 4.65 12.23 -10.29
N MET A 20 4.39 13.27 -9.49
CA MET A 20 3.39 13.20 -8.42
C MET A 20 1.99 12.97 -8.98
N ALA A 21 1.59 13.74 -10.00
CA ALA A 21 0.27 13.62 -10.61
C ALA A 21 0.05 12.21 -11.18
N PHE A 22 1.02 11.66 -11.90
CA PHE A 22 0.96 10.28 -12.40
C PHE A 22 0.77 9.26 -11.28
N SER A 23 1.53 9.40 -10.19
CA SER A 23 1.50 8.44 -9.08
C SER A 23 0.17 8.51 -8.32
N LEU A 24 -0.25 9.72 -7.95
CA LEU A 24 -1.51 9.96 -7.24
C LEU A 24 -2.72 9.56 -8.09
N PHE A 25 -2.71 9.87 -9.38
CA PHE A 25 -3.77 9.45 -10.29
C PHE A 25 -3.84 7.93 -10.44
N SER A 26 -2.69 7.26 -10.50
CA SER A 26 -2.65 5.79 -10.59
C SER A 26 -3.24 5.13 -9.34
N VAL A 27 -2.92 5.65 -8.15
CA VAL A 27 -3.50 5.16 -6.88
C VAL A 27 -4.99 5.49 -6.80
N ALA A 28 -5.39 6.74 -7.03
CA ALA A 28 -6.79 7.17 -6.96
C ALA A 28 -7.70 6.40 -7.93
N THR A 29 -7.21 6.11 -9.14
CA THR A 29 -7.95 5.29 -10.11
C THR A 29 -7.92 3.80 -9.82
N GLY A 30 -7.10 3.32 -8.88
CA GLY A 30 -6.94 1.90 -8.57
C GLY A 30 -6.11 1.15 -9.59
N LYS A 31 -5.41 1.89 -10.45
CA LYS A 31 -4.44 1.34 -11.39
C LYS A 31 -3.11 1.02 -10.71
N ALA A 32 -2.91 1.39 -9.46
CA ALA A 32 -1.77 0.96 -8.68
C ALA A 32 -2.12 0.83 -7.21
N ASP A 33 -1.56 -0.18 -6.56
CA ASP A 33 -1.64 -0.34 -5.12
C ASP A 33 -0.24 -0.36 -4.49
N ILE A 34 0.04 0.64 -3.68
CA ILE A 34 1.37 0.89 -3.13
C ILE A 34 1.45 0.65 -1.62
N VAL A 35 0.32 0.40 -0.95
CA VAL A 35 0.20 0.23 0.49
C VAL A 35 -0.59 -1.04 0.82
N ILE A 36 -0.01 -1.90 1.65
CA ILE A 36 -0.72 -3.05 2.19
C ILE A 36 -1.34 -2.65 3.53
N SER A 37 -2.65 -2.81 3.69
CA SER A 37 -3.40 -2.51 4.92
C SER A 37 -3.34 -3.65 5.95
N GLY A 38 -3.04 -4.87 5.50
CA GLY A 38 -2.94 -6.04 6.37
C GLY A 38 -2.72 -7.34 5.62
N ILE A 39 -2.45 -8.40 6.38
CA ILE A 39 -2.39 -9.77 5.87
C ILE A 39 -3.17 -10.71 6.77
N ALA A 40 -3.81 -11.71 6.17
CA ALA A 40 -4.45 -12.82 6.86
C ALA A 40 -4.35 -14.09 6.00
N THR A 41 -4.62 -15.25 6.59
CA THR A 41 -4.70 -16.51 5.85
C THR A 41 -5.94 -17.30 6.24
N ASP A 42 -6.48 -18.06 5.28
CA ASP A 42 -7.55 -19.02 5.53
C ASP A 42 -6.99 -20.39 5.97
N SER A 43 -7.89 -21.33 6.24
CA SER A 43 -7.57 -22.72 6.61
C SER A 43 -6.89 -23.50 5.48
N ASP A 44 -7.16 -23.13 4.22
CA ASP A 44 -6.53 -23.70 3.01
C ASP A 44 -5.08 -23.20 2.79
N GLY A 45 -4.65 -22.19 3.55
CA GLY A 45 -3.30 -21.60 3.45
C GLY A 45 -3.16 -20.53 2.36
N ARG A 46 -4.26 -20.04 1.79
CA ARG A 46 -4.26 -18.89 0.89
C ARG A 46 -3.96 -17.62 1.66
N VAL A 47 -3.26 -16.70 1.02
CA VAL A 47 -2.85 -15.43 1.62
C VAL A 47 -3.74 -14.30 1.12
N TYR A 48 -4.40 -13.65 2.06
CA TYR A 48 -5.24 -12.50 1.82
C TYR A 48 -4.43 -11.24 2.10
N VAL A 49 -4.36 -10.37 1.10
CA VAL A 49 -3.59 -9.14 1.13
C VAL A 49 -4.55 -7.97 1.04
N GLY A 50 -4.58 -7.16 2.10
CA GLY A 50 -5.38 -5.96 2.13
C GLY A 50 -4.75 -4.88 1.26
N CYS A 51 -5.51 -4.48 0.25
CA CYS A 51 -5.18 -3.51 -0.78
C CYS A 51 -6.17 -2.32 -0.67
N ASP A 52 -5.83 -1.15 -1.19
CA ASP A 52 -6.60 0.10 -1.06
C ASP A 52 -8.06 -0.04 -1.53
N LYS A 53 -8.29 -0.83 -2.59
CA LYS A 53 -9.62 -1.02 -3.20
C LYS A 53 -10.28 -2.37 -2.92
N GLY A 54 -9.69 -3.19 -2.08
CA GLY A 54 -10.20 -4.52 -1.83
C GLY A 54 -9.16 -5.46 -1.25
N ILE A 55 -9.51 -6.74 -1.17
CA ILE A 55 -8.62 -7.78 -0.70
C ILE A 55 -8.22 -8.66 -1.88
N GLU A 56 -6.92 -8.84 -2.08
CA GLU A 56 -6.39 -9.76 -3.08
C GLU A 56 -6.04 -11.10 -2.44
N ILE A 57 -6.46 -12.20 -3.06
CA ILE A 57 -6.32 -13.56 -2.56
C ILE A 57 -5.27 -14.26 -3.41
N TYR A 58 -4.22 -14.75 -2.75
CA TYR A 58 -3.09 -15.42 -3.37
C TYR A 58 -3.01 -16.88 -2.93
N ASP A 59 -2.74 -17.76 -3.88
CA ASP A 59 -2.41 -19.16 -3.64
C ASP A 59 -1.03 -19.44 -4.26
N GLN A 60 -0.07 -19.87 -3.45
CA GLN A 60 1.31 -20.13 -3.88
C GLN A 60 1.96 -19.00 -4.73
N SER A 61 1.75 -17.73 -4.36
CA SER A 61 2.18 -16.51 -5.09
C SER A 61 1.37 -16.14 -6.34
N GLU A 62 0.40 -16.95 -6.75
CA GLU A 62 -0.48 -16.62 -7.87
C GLU A 62 -1.73 -15.91 -7.36
N LEU A 63 -2.12 -14.84 -8.05
CA LEU A 63 -3.36 -14.13 -7.74
C LEU A 63 -4.55 -14.97 -8.21
N VAL A 64 -5.37 -15.41 -7.26
CA VAL A 64 -6.55 -16.24 -7.54
C VAL A 64 -7.80 -15.38 -7.71
N ARG A 65 -7.98 -14.38 -6.84
CA ARG A 65 -9.19 -13.55 -6.81
C ARG A 65 -8.91 -12.16 -6.26
N LYS A 66 -9.67 -11.17 -6.74
CA LYS A 66 -9.79 -9.86 -6.11
C LYS A 66 -11.20 -9.69 -5.58
N MET A 67 -11.32 -9.31 -4.32
CA MET A 67 -12.59 -9.11 -3.65
C MET A 67 -12.77 -7.61 -3.34
N PRO A 68 -13.83 -6.97 -3.85
CA PRO A 68 -14.14 -5.59 -3.45
C PRO A 68 -14.57 -5.59 -1.98
N ILE A 69 -14.33 -4.47 -1.31
CA ILE A 69 -14.73 -4.23 0.08
C ILE A 69 -15.89 -3.23 0.12
N PRO A 70 -16.76 -3.28 1.15
CA PRO A 70 -17.94 -2.43 1.24
C PRO A 70 -17.65 -1.00 1.72
N THR A 71 -16.38 -0.56 1.67
CA THR A 71 -15.96 0.76 2.15
C THR A 71 -14.99 1.42 1.18
N SER A 72 -15.02 2.76 1.14
CA SER A 72 -14.07 3.59 0.40
C SER A 72 -12.99 4.20 1.30
N ARG A 73 -12.99 3.85 2.59
CA ARG A 73 -12.04 4.31 3.59
C ARG A 73 -10.96 3.26 3.86
N GLY A 74 -9.92 3.67 4.59
CA GLY A 74 -8.97 2.72 5.15
C GLY A 74 -9.68 1.73 6.08
N TYR A 75 -9.33 0.46 5.97
CA TYR A 75 -9.94 -0.63 6.71
C TYR A 75 -8.87 -1.54 7.31
N LYS A 76 -9.28 -2.32 8.29
CA LYS A 76 -8.52 -3.42 8.85
C LYS A 76 -9.31 -4.69 8.66
N PHE A 77 -8.62 -5.80 8.46
CA PHE A 77 -9.28 -7.08 8.33
C PHE A 77 -8.45 -8.19 8.96
N THR A 78 -9.14 -9.28 9.27
CA THR A 78 -8.56 -10.57 9.66
C THR A 78 -9.46 -11.69 9.14
N ILE A 79 -9.00 -12.93 9.24
CA ILE A 79 -9.79 -14.12 8.91
C ILE A 79 -9.99 -14.93 10.19
N VAL A 80 -11.23 -15.32 10.44
CA VAL A 80 -11.64 -16.17 11.56
C VAL A 80 -12.65 -17.19 11.04
N ASN A 81 -12.38 -18.48 11.22
CA ASN A 81 -13.24 -19.56 10.72
C ASN A 81 -13.59 -19.41 9.23
N ASP A 82 -12.58 -19.10 8.39
CA ASP A 82 -12.72 -18.86 6.94
C ASP A 82 -13.69 -17.74 6.54
N ARG A 83 -14.00 -16.85 7.49
CA ARG A 83 -14.77 -15.63 7.25
C ARG A 83 -13.86 -14.43 7.41
N ILE A 84 -14.04 -13.48 6.52
CA ILE A 84 -13.30 -12.22 6.54
C ILE A 84 -14.04 -11.29 7.50
N ILE A 85 -13.37 -10.89 8.56
CA ILE A 85 -13.86 -9.90 9.51
C ILE A 85 -13.17 -8.58 9.17
N LEU A 86 -13.93 -7.60 8.70
CA LEU A 86 -13.43 -6.31 8.23
C LEU A 86 -13.99 -5.18 9.09
N SER A 87 -13.13 -4.32 9.62
CA SER A 87 -13.50 -3.08 10.30
C SER A 87 -13.13 -1.88 9.44
N ASP A 88 -14.07 -0.95 9.25
CA ASP A 88 -13.81 0.37 8.66
C ASP A 88 -13.72 1.50 9.71
N GLY A 89 -13.79 1.14 10.99
CA GLY A 89 -13.79 2.04 12.14
C GLY A 89 -15.17 2.44 12.66
N ASP A 90 -16.21 2.35 11.83
CA ASP A 90 -17.61 2.60 12.22
C ASP A 90 -18.37 1.27 12.34
N TYR A 91 -18.08 0.32 11.46
CA TYR A 91 -18.73 -0.98 11.37
C TYR A 91 -17.72 -2.13 11.22
N ILE A 92 -18.14 -3.30 11.70
CA ILE A 92 -17.51 -4.59 11.49
C ILE A 92 -18.40 -5.42 10.56
N TYR A 93 -17.84 -5.80 9.42
CA TYR A 93 -18.48 -6.64 8.43
C TYR A 93 -17.95 -8.07 8.56
N THR A 94 -18.85 -9.04 8.62
CA THR A 94 -18.53 -10.44 8.43
C THR A 94 -18.84 -10.82 6.99
N ILE A 95 -17.82 -11.17 6.22
CA ILE A 95 -17.89 -11.41 4.79
C ILE A 95 -17.50 -12.87 4.52
N ASN A 96 -18.21 -13.55 3.63
CA ASN A 96 -17.85 -14.90 3.19
C ASN A 96 -16.69 -14.88 2.16
N SER A 97 -16.20 -16.05 1.78
CA SER A 97 -15.15 -16.21 0.75
C SER A 97 -15.54 -15.65 -0.63
N ASP A 98 -16.85 -15.54 -0.91
CA ASP A 98 -17.37 -15.02 -2.17
C ASP A 98 -17.50 -13.50 -2.21
N GLY A 99 -17.37 -12.82 -1.06
CA GLY A 99 -17.50 -11.37 -0.94
C GLY A 99 -18.90 -10.89 -0.54
N GLU A 100 -19.81 -11.79 -0.18
CA GLU A 100 -21.13 -11.43 0.34
C GLU A 100 -21.06 -11.10 1.83
N ILE A 101 -21.75 -10.04 2.22
CA ILE A 101 -21.84 -9.59 3.60
C ILE A 101 -22.88 -10.45 4.31
N LEU A 102 -22.44 -11.23 5.29
CA LEU A 102 -23.28 -12.10 6.11
C LEU A 102 -23.88 -11.34 7.30
N ASP A 103 -23.10 -10.45 7.91
CA ASP A 103 -23.49 -9.70 9.09
C ASP A 103 -22.76 -8.36 9.16
N THR A 104 -23.37 -7.38 9.82
CA THR A 104 -22.80 -6.05 10.03
C THR A 104 -23.11 -5.59 11.45
N GLN A 105 -22.06 -5.30 12.20
CA GLN A 105 -22.13 -4.84 13.59
C GLN A 105 -21.47 -3.47 13.72
N THR A 106 -21.85 -2.68 14.72
CA THR A 106 -21.16 -1.41 15.00
C THR A 106 -19.80 -1.69 15.63
N ASP A 107 -18.75 -1.04 15.12
CA ASP A 107 -17.42 -1.16 15.68
C ASP A 107 -17.36 -0.48 17.05
N SER A 108 -16.71 -1.15 18.00
CA SER A 108 -16.49 -0.68 19.36
C SER A 108 -15.01 -0.87 19.68
N TYR A 109 -14.46 0.00 20.52
CA TYR A 109 -13.05 -0.07 20.92
C TYR A 109 -12.64 -1.46 21.44
N GLU A 110 -13.55 -2.19 22.08
CA GLU A 110 -13.30 -3.54 22.60
C GLU A 110 -13.30 -4.64 21.51
N ASN A 111 -14.05 -4.44 20.43
CA ASN A 111 -14.23 -5.43 19.35
C ASN A 111 -13.43 -5.09 18.08
N HIS A 112 -12.56 -4.08 18.15
CA HIS A 112 -11.87 -3.55 16.98
C HIS A 112 -10.97 -4.59 16.32
N VAL A 113 -11.09 -4.72 14.99
CA VAL A 113 -10.29 -5.67 14.22
C VAL A 113 -8.86 -5.18 14.11
N HIS A 114 -7.92 -6.07 14.42
CA HIS A 114 -6.50 -5.79 14.29
C HIS A 114 -5.96 -6.43 13.01
N SER A 115 -5.54 -5.60 12.06
CA SER A 115 -4.70 -6.04 10.95
C SER A 115 -3.22 -5.81 11.31
N GLY A 116 -2.35 -6.73 10.91
CA GLY A 116 -0.93 -6.65 11.18
C GLY A 116 -0.09 -6.98 9.96
N TYR A 117 1.21 -6.64 10.05
CA TYR A 117 2.23 -7.07 9.09
C TYR A 117 2.79 -8.46 9.40
N THR A 118 2.26 -9.12 10.44
CA THR A 118 2.57 -10.50 10.80
C THR A 118 1.27 -11.19 11.13
N PHE A 119 1.06 -12.37 10.58
CA PHE A 119 -0.11 -13.20 10.83
C PHE A 119 0.32 -14.62 11.14
N LYS A 120 -0.31 -15.24 12.14
CA LYS A 120 -0.10 -16.64 12.48
C LYS A 120 -1.33 -17.42 12.04
N ALA A 121 -1.13 -18.30 11.07
CA ALA A 121 -2.15 -19.20 10.57
C ALA A 121 -2.49 -20.29 11.60
N GLU A 122 -3.66 -20.89 11.46
CA GLU A 122 -4.14 -21.97 12.34
C GLU A 122 -3.23 -23.21 12.28
N ASN A 123 -2.65 -23.48 11.11
CA ASN A 123 -1.69 -24.56 10.90
C ASN A 123 -0.31 -24.32 11.55
N GLY A 124 -0.10 -23.17 12.22
CA GLY A 124 1.14 -22.79 12.88
C GLY A 124 2.12 -22.00 12.01
N ASP A 125 1.84 -21.84 10.71
CA ASP A 125 2.64 -21.02 9.81
C ASP A 125 2.56 -19.54 10.19
N ILE A 126 3.69 -18.83 10.10
CA ILE A 126 3.73 -17.39 10.33
C ILE A 126 4.10 -16.71 9.02
N TYR A 127 3.25 -15.78 8.62
CA TYR A 127 3.41 -14.92 7.47
C TYR A 127 3.89 -13.56 7.94
N ARG A 128 4.88 -12.99 7.25
CA ARG A 128 5.44 -11.67 7.58
C ARG A 128 5.60 -10.84 6.34
N VAL A 129 5.17 -9.59 6.41
CA VAL A 129 5.44 -8.59 5.40
C VAL A 129 6.87 -8.10 5.57
N LYS A 130 7.68 -8.27 4.53
CA LYS A 130 9.04 -7.73 4.44
C LYS A 130 9.08 -6.71 3.31
N SER A 131 9.64 -5.55 3.62
CA SER A 131 9.89 -4.50 2.63
C SER A 131 11.39 -4.28 2.51
N PHE A 132 11.94 -4.43 1.32
CA PHE A 132 13.34 -4.10 1.03
C PHE A 132 13.41 -3.27 -0.25
N LEU A 133 14.04 -2.09 -0.19
CA LEU A 133 14.11 -1.13 -1.31
C LEU A 133 12.74 -0.89 -1.97
N PHE A 134 11.72 -0.54 -1.18
CA PHE A 134 10.34 -0.29 -1.62
C PHE A 134 9.59 -1.49 -2.22
N ARG A 135 10.24 -2.65 -2.37
CA ARG A 135 9.60 -3.90 -2.78
C ARG A 135 9.01 -4.60 -1.57
N THR A 136 7.69 -4.55 -1.48
CA THR A 136 6.94 -5.29 -0.48
C THR A 136 6.77 -6.74 -0.93
N LYS A 137 7.06 -7.68 -0.04
CA LYS A 137 6.81 -9.12 -0.22
C LYS A 137 6.24 -9.71 1.07
N ILE A 138 5.41 -10.72 0.94
CA ILE A 138 4.97 -11.53 2.08
C ILE A 138 5.74 -12.84 2.02
N VAL A 139 6.38 -13.19 3.13
CA VAL A 139 7.14 -14.43 3.26
C VAL A 139 6.58 -15.27 4.40
N LYS A 140 6.59 -16.58 4.18
CA LYS A 140 6.32 -17.60 5.18
C LYS A 140 7.59 -17.89 6.00
N ASN A 141 7.45 -18.60 7.12
CA ASN A 141 8.55 -18.95 8.04
C ASN A 141 9.75 -19.64 7.38
N ASP A 142 9.51 -20.44 6.36
CA ASP A 142 10.50 -21.14 5.52
C ASP A 142 11.17 -20.23 4.47
N ASN A 143 10.89 -18.92 4.49
CA ASN A 143 11.26 -17.93 3.47
C ASN A 143 10.61 -18.14 2.10
N THR A 144 9.61 -19.02 1.97
CA THR A 144 8.79 -19.11 0.76
C THR A 144 8.05 -17.79 0.57
N VAL A 145 8.11 -17.25 -0.65
CA VAL A 145 7.38 -16.04 -1.00
C VAL A 145 5.94 -16.41 -1.27
N ALA A 146 5.01 -15.72 -0.64
CA ALA A 146 3.56 -15.90 -0.85
C ALA A 146 2.93 -14.73 -1.63
N TYR A 147 3.61 -13.58 -1.65
CA TYR A 147 3.18 -12.40 -2.39
C TYR A 147 4.38 -11.52 -2.74
N ARG A 148 4.29 -10.82 -3.87
CA ARG A 148 5.21 -9.76 -4.26
C ARG A 148 4.44 -8.64 -4.92
N ILE A 149 4.76 -7.39 -4.56
CA ILE A 149 4.23 -6.22 -5.26
C ILE A 149 4.56 -6.30 -6.75
N SER A 150 3.60 -5.94 -7.59
CA SER A 150 3.78 -5.97 -9.04
C SER A 150 4.82 -4.92 -9.49
N ASN A 151 5.48 -5.15 -10.62
CA ASN A 151 6.45 -4.20 -11.17
C ASN A 151 5.82 -2.84 -11.49
N ARG A 152 4.54 -2.82 -11.90
CA ARG A 152 3.78 -1.60 -12.18
C ARG A 152 3.55 -0.79 -10.91
N ASP A 153 3.08 -1.45 -9.86
CA ASP A 153 2.75 -0.76 -8.61
C ASP A 153 4.05 -0.31 -7.91
N LEU A 154 5.12 -1.11 -8.01
CA LEU A 154 6.45 -0.68 -7.60
C LEU A 154 6.93 0.56 -8.36
N ALA A 155 6.73 0.64 -9.68
CA ALA A 155 7.14 1.80 -10.47
C ALA A 155 6.38 3.07 -10.02
N VAL A 156 5.08 2.94 -9.74
CA VAL A 156 4.27 4.04 -9.19
C VAL A 156 4.75 4.44 -7.80
N LYS A 157 5.05 3.47 -6.93
CA LYS A 157 5.60 3.74 -5.59
C LYS A 157 6.95 4.46 -5.66
N LEU A 158 7.86 3.99 -6.52
CA LEU A 158 9.16 4.61 -6.72
C LEU A 158 9.03 6.03 -7.29
N ALA A 159 8.12 6.27 -8.23
CA ALA A 159 7.85 7.60 -8.76
C ALA A 159 7.43 8.59 -7.65
N LEU A 160 6.56 8.16 -6.73
CA LEU A 160 6.13 8.95 -5.58
C LEU A 160 7.27 9.22 -4.59
N GLU A 161 8.06 8.20 -4.28
CA GLU A 161 9.20 8.31 -3.34
C GLU A 161 10.33 9.18 -3.90
N ILE A 162 10.64 9.06 -5.21
CA ILE A 162 11.61 9.91 -5.90
C ILE A 162 11.14 11.36 -5.87
N ALA A 163 9.85 11.61 -6.13
CA ALA A 163 9.27 12.95 -6.04
C ALA A 163 9.39 13.53 -4.62
N ALA A 164 9.08 12.75 -3.59
CA ALA A 164 9.21 13.18 -2.20
C ALA A 164 10.67 13.50 -1.82
N LEU A 165 11.61 12.60 -2.13
CA LEU A 165 13.04 12.78 -1.85
C LEU A 165 13.64 13.94 -2.65
N SER A 166 13.19 14.17 -3.88
CA SER A 166 13.70 15.27 -4.69
C SER A 166 13.33 16.62 -4.08
N VAL A 167 12.17 16.77 -3.42
CA VAL A 167 11.82 18.00 -2.70
C VAL A 167 12.82 18.26 -1.56
N VAL A 168 13.13 17.23 -0.77
CA VAL A 168 14.05 17.32 0.36
C VAL A 168 15.47 17.74 -0.08
N ILE A 169 15.94 17.26 -1.22
CA ILE A 169 17.29 17.56 -1.72
C ILE A 169 17.31 18.82 -2.60
N GLY A 170 16.35 18.92 -3.52
CA GLY A 170 16.28 19.94 -4.56
C GLY A 170 16.02 21.33 -3.99
N VAL A 171 15.07 21.47 -3.05
CA VAL A 171 14.73 22.78 -2.47
C VAL A 171 15.93 23.42 -1.76
N PRO A 172 16.67 22.74 -0.85
CA PRO A 172 17.89 23.28 -0.26
C PRO A 172 18.98 23.64 -1.28
N CYS A 173 19.19 22.79 -2.29
CA CYS A 173 20.18 23.07 -3.35
C CYS A 173 19.84 24.36 -4.11
N PHE A 174 18.59 24.59 -4.48
CA PHE A 174 18.17 25.82 -5.15
C PHE A 174 18.30 27.03 -4.22
N VAL A 175 17.82 26.95 -2.97
CA VAL A 175 17.91 28.03 -1.98
C VAL A 175 19.37 28.47 -1.75
N SER A 176 20.29 27.51 -1.62
CA SER A 176 21.72 27.79 -1.42
C SER A 176 22.35 28.54 -2.61
N LYS A 177 22.01 28.15 -3.85
CA LYS A 177 22.48 28.85 -5.06
C LYS A 177 21.92 30.26 -5.17
N PHE A 178 20.65 30.48 -4.81
CA PHE A 178 20.06 31.81 -4.81
C PHE A 178 20.68 32.74 -3.76
N LYS A 179 21.01 32.22 -2.56
CA LYS A 179 21.73 33.00 -1.53
C LYS A 179 23.12 33.44 -1.98
N LYS A 180 23.91 32.53 -2.56
CA LYS A 180 25.24 32.85 -3.12
C LYS A 180 25.18 33.86 -4.27
N SER A 181 24.09 33.86 -5.04
CA SER A 181 23.89 34.83 -6.13
C SER A 181 23.50 36.25 -5.66
N LYS A 182 23.17 36.46 -4.39
CA LYS A 182 22.84 37.79 -3.81
C LYS A 182 24.03 38.44 -3.09
N THR A 183 25.09 37.68 -2.81
CA THR A 183 26.27 38.12 -2.04
C THR A 183 27.46 38.49 -2.92
N VAL A 184 27.26 38.55 -4.24
CA VAL A 184 28.24 38.99 -5.25
C VAL A 184 27.63 40.09 -6.10
#